data_AF-A0A496WQ09-F1
#
_entry.id   AF-A0A496WQ09-F1
#
_cell.length_a   1.000
_cell.length_b   1.000
_cell.length_c   1.000
_cell.angle_alpha   90.00
_cell.angle_beta   90.00
_cell.angle_gamma   90.00
#
_symmetry.space_group_name_H-M   'P 1'
#
loop_
_entity.id
_entity.type
_entity.pdbx_description
1 polymer ?
#
loop_
_entity_poly.entity_id
_entity_poly.type
_entity_poly.pdbx_seq_one_letter_code
_entity_poly.pdbx_strand_id
1 'polypeptide(L)'
;MRNRDYYRAFGFGNIEAKRGCYKPCGYCAEPAIVGRDVLTQDIDCILAELRELREMGITRVHFSDSEFNVGPPKFTRELCKAMIREKLDLRWTAFVHPEPRSLSPEICRLMRESGCTEITLSVDTGS
;
A
#
# COMPACT_ATOMS: atom_id res chain seq x y z
N MET A 1 9.42 16.69 -2.13
CA MET A 1 9.77 16.80 -0.70
C MET A 1 10.38 15.49 -0.26
N ARG A 2 11.47 15.47 0.53
CA ARG A 2 12.09 14.20 0.97
C ARG A 2 11.27 13.57 2.09
N ASN A 3 11.28 12.24 2.21
CA ASN A 3 10.48 11.50 3.20
C ASN A 3 10.72 11.97 4.65
N ARG A 4 11.95 12.29 5.03
CA ARG A 4 12.28 12.83 6.36
C ARG A 4 11.60 14.17 6.66
N ASP A 5 11.55 15.06 5.68
CA ASP A 5 10.95 16.39 5.84
C ASP A 5 9.43 16.27 5.93
N TYR A 6 8.83 15.37 5.12
CA TYR A 6 7.40 15.07 5.15
C TYR A 6 6.98 14.41 6.47
N TYR A 7 7.74 13.44 6.98
CA TYR A 7 7.46 12.79 8.27
C TYR A 7 7.49 13.77 9.44
N ARG A 8 8.40 14.75 9.44
CA ARG A 8 8.45 15.79 10.47
C ARG A 8 7.23 16.71 10.46
N ALA A 9 6.69 16.99 9.28
CA ALA A 9 5.56 17.89 9.12
C ALA A 9 4.21 17.18 9.36
N PHE A 10 4.08 15.93 8.93
CA PHE A 10 2.77 15.24 8.86
C PHE A 10 2.71 13.89 9.62
N GLY A 11 3.85 13.38 10.10
CA GLY A 11 3.90 12.15 10.91
C GLY A 11 3.85 10.84 10.13
N PHE A 12 3.98 10.88 8.80
CA PHE A 12 4.03 9.70 7.93
C PHE A 12 5.22 9.77 6.97
N GLY A 13 5.83 8.63 6.64
CA GLY A 13 6.63 8.47 5.42
C GLY A 13 5.74 7.99 4.29
N ASN A 14 6.15 8.16 3.05
CA ASN A 14 5.44 7.65 1.87
C ASN A 14 6.29 6.62 1.15
N ILE A 15 5.63 5.60 0.65
CA ILE A 15 6.20 4.57 -0.23
C ILE A 15 5.19 4.22 -1.31
N GLU A 16 5.66 3.95 -2.52
CA GLU A 16 4.84 3.45 -3.63
C GLU A 16 5.30 2.03 -3.92
N ALA A 17 4.46 1.02 -3.70
CA ALA A 17 4.78 -0.37 -4.01
C ALA A 17 4.39 -0.73 -5.45
N LYS A 18 3.39 -0.03 -6.00
CA LYS A 18 2.93 -0.23 -7.37
C LYS A 18 2.26 1.03 -7.90
N ARG A 19 2.22 1.11 -9.23
CA ARG A 19 1.63 2.24 -9.96
C ARG A 19 0.65 1.74 -11.01
N GLY A 20 -0.46 2.46 -11.15
CA GLY A 20 -1.51 2.17 -12.12
C GLY A 20 -2.75 1.51 -11.51
N CYS A 21 -3.88 1.63 -12.21
CA CYS A 21 -5.15 1.03 -11.81
C CYS A 21 -6.02 0.71 -13.04
N TYR A 22 -6.40 -0.55 -13.21
CA TYR A 22 -7.23 -1.00 -14.35
C TYR A 22 -8.74 -0.78 -14.13
N LYS A 23 -9.16 -0.26 -12.97
CA LYS A 23 -10.58 -0.09 -12.64
C LYS A 23 -11.25 0.94 -13.57
N PRO A 24 -12.49 0.69 -14.04
CA PRO A 24 -13.16 1.57 -15.00
C PRO A 24 -13.99 2.68 -14.33
N CYS A 25 -13.63 3.14 -13.13
CA CYS A 25 -14.41 4.11 -12.35
C CYS A 25 -14.55 5.43 -13.13
N GLY A 26 -15.78 5.77 -13.55
CA GLY A 26 -16.03 6.92 -14.43
C GLY A 26 -15.76 8.30 -13.82
N TYR A 27 -15.71 8.39 -12.48
CA TYR A 27 -15.38 9.62 -11.76
C TYR A 27 -13.86 9.75 -11.49
N CYS A 28 -13.08 8.68 -11.67
CA CYS A 28 -11.70 8.61 -11.22
C CYS A 28 -10.74 9.09 -12.32
N ALA A 29 -9.89 10.07 -12.00
CA ALA A 29 -8.86 10.56 -12.89
C ALA A 29 -7.59 9.68 -12.90
N GLU A 30 -7.41 8.81 -11.89
CA GLU A 30 -6.15 8.08 -11.71
C GLU A 30 -5.75 7.22 -12.91
N PRO A 31 -6.63 6.42 -13.55
CA PRO A 31 -6.22 5.63 -14.71
C PRO A 31 -5.66 6.48 -15.86
N ALA A 32 -6.04 7.76 -15.97
CA ALA A 32 -5.48 8.70 -16.94
C ALA A 32 -4.15 9.33 -16.50
N ILE A 33 -3.88 9.41 -15.19
CA ILE A 33 -2.67 10.02 -14.61
C ILE A 33 -1.56 8.99 -14.40
N VAL A 34 -1.88 7.83 -13.82
CA VAL A 34 -0.91 6.80 -13.44
C VAL A 34 -0.88 5.60 -14.41
N GLY A 35 -1.85 5.52 -15.32
CA GLY A 35 -1.99 4.44 -16.30
C GLY A 35 -2.94 3.33 -15.86
N ARG A 36 -3.38 2.52 -16.83
CA ARG A 36 -4.29 1.38 -16.61
C ARG A 36 -3.58 0.08 -16.25
N ASP A 37 -2.35 -0.09 -16.71
CA ASP A 37 -1.56 -1.26 -16.40
C ASP A 37 -0.98 -1.13 -14.99
N VAL A 38 -1.15 -2.17 -14.17
CA VAL A 38 -0.63 -2.19 -12.79
C VAL A 38 0.80 -2.73 -12.82
N LEU A 39 1.76 -1.84 -12.65
CA LEU A 39 3.18 -2.17 -12.56
C LEU A 39 3.59 -2.26 -11.10
N THR A 40 4.05 -3.43 -10.67
CA THR A 40 4.51 -3.68 -9.31
C THR A 40 6.03 -3.53 -9.24
N GLN A 41 6.54 -2.90 -8.18
CA GLN A 41 7.96 -2.98 -7.85
C GLN A 41 8.34 -4.38 -7.35
N ASP A 42 9.63 -4.68 -7.37
CA ASP A 42 10.15 -5.89 -6.72
C ASP A 42 9.92 -5.80 -5.19
N ILE A 43 9.46 -6.89 -4.60
CA ILE A 43 9.23 -6.97 -3.16
C ILE A 43 10.52 -6.68 -2.39
N ASP A 44 11.67 -7.16 -2.86
CA ASP A 44 12.94 -6.94 -2.18
C ASP A 44 13.35 -5.46 -2.20
N CYS A 45 13.03 -4.74 -3.29
CA CYS A 45 13.21 -3.29 -3.38
C CYS A 45 12.30 -2.54 -2.40
N ILE A 46 11.02 -2.93 -2.32
CA ILE A 46 10.06 -2.32 -1.39
C ILE A 46 10.53 -2.54 0.06
N LEU A 47 11.00 -3.74 0.40
CA LEU A 47 11.53 -4.03 1.73
C LEU A 47 12.80 -3.23 2.03
N ALA A 48 13.70 -3.08 1.07
CA ALA A 48 14.88 -2.24 1.22
C ALA A 48 14.51 -0.78 1.52
N GLU A 49 13.56 -0.21 0.77
CA GLU A 49 13.08 1.15 1.02
C GLU A 49 12.42 1.28 2.41
N LEU A 50 11.59 0.31 2.81
CA LEU A 50 11.01 0.31 4.16
C LEU A 50 12.07 0.24 5.26
N ARG A 51 13.16 -0.53 5.07
CA ARG A 51 14.29 -0.56 6.01
C ARG A 51 14.97 0.80 6.09
N GLU A 52 15.25 1.43 4.95
CA GLU A 52 15.83 2.78 4.91
C GLU A 52 14.95 3.81 5.64
N LEU A 53 13.63 3.76 5.43
CA LEU A 53 12.69 4.61 6.17
C LEU A 53 12.78 4.36 7.68
N ARG A 54 12.86 3.10 8.10
CA ARG A 54 13.00 2.73 9.51
C ARG A 54 14.31 3.27 10.11
N GLU A 55 15.43 3.14 9.39
CA GLU A 55 16.74 3.67 9.77
C GLU A 55 16.75 5.20 9.89
N MET A 56 15.94 5.89 9.09
CA MET A 56 15.71 7.34 9.22
C MET A 56 14.86 7.74 10.45
N GLY A 57 14.40 6.77 11.24
CA GLY A 57 13.55 6.97 12.42
C GLY A 57 12.06 7.09 12.10
N ILE A 58 11.64 6.81 10.86
CA ILE A 58 10.24 6.79 10.48
C ILE A 58 9.62 5.49 11.02
N THR A 59 8.49 5.62 11.71
CA THR A 59 7.77 4.47 12.31
C THR A 59 6.41 4.24 11.69
N ARG A 60 5.93 5.21 10.91
CA ARG A 60 4.61 5.21 10.28
C ARG A 60 4.76 5.52 8.80
N VAL A 61 4.23 4.67 7.94
CA VAL A 61 4.29 4.86 6.49
C VAL A 61 2.90 4.77 5.85
N HIS A 62 2.71 5.46 4.74
CA HIS A 62 1.51 5.37 3.92
C HIS A 62 1.90 4.81 2.55
N PHE A 63 1.24 3.73 2.13
CA PHE A 63 1.33 3.24 0.76
C PHE A 63 0.51 4.14 -0.15
N SER A 64 1.21 4.92 -0.98
CA SER A 64 0.63 5.89 -1.91
C SER A 64 0.22 5.27 -3.25
N ASP A 65 -0.01 3.95 -3.26
CA ASP A 65 -0.59 3.26 -4.41
C ASP A 65 -2.03 3.73 -4.64
N SER A 66 -2.53 3.65 -5.87
CA SER A 66 -3.95 3.88 -6.19
C SER A 66 -4.89 3.09 -5.27
N GLU A 67 -4.65 1.79 -5.17
CA GLU A 67 -5.38 0.87 -4.29
C GLU A 67 -4.45 -0.26 -3.88
N PHE A 68 -4.20 -0.48 -2.59
CA PHE A 68 -3.20 -1.42 -2.08
C PHE A 68 -3.43 -2.87 -2.54
N ASN A 69 -4.69 -3.28 -2.62
CA ASN A 69 -5.11 -4.64 -2.95
C ASN A 69 -5.52 -4.86 -4.42
N VAL A 70 -5.43 -3.83 -5.27
CA VAL A 70 -5.75 -3.95 -6.71
C VAL A 70 -4.47 -4.21 -7.50
N GLY A 71 -4.42 -5.31 -8.25
CA GLY A 71 -3.23 -5.68 -9.02
C GLY A 71 -3.09 -7.19 -9.20
N PRO A 72 -1.87 -7.67 -9.49
CA PRO A 72 -1.62 -9.10 -9.67
C PRO A 72 -2.10 -9.93 -8.46
N PRO A 73 -2.82 -11.04 -8.65
CA PRO A 73 -3.55 -11.76 -7.58
C PRO A 73 -2.72 -12.19 -6.36
N LYS A 74 -1.40 -12.28 -6.50
CA LYS A 74 -0.49 -12.74 -5.44
C LYS A 74 0.31 -11.61 -4.79
N PHE A 75 0.40 -10.44 -5.41
CA PHE A 75 1.35 -9.40 -5.00
C PHE A 75 1.13 -8.95 -3.56
N THR A 76 -0.10 -8.52 -3.22
CA THR A 76 -0.46 -8.06 -1.87
C THR A 76 -0.17 -9.12 -0.80
N ARG A 77 -0.49 -10.39 -1.09
CA ARG A 77 -0.24 -11.52 -0.20
C ARG A 77 1.25 -11.71 0.04
N GLU A 78 2.05 -11.74 -1.02
CA GLU A 78 3.49 -11.99 -0.92
C GLU A 78 4.23 -10.82 -0.29
N LEU A 79 3.83 -9.57 -0.58
CA LEU A 79 4.36 -8.38 0.09
C LEU A 79 4.07 -8.43 1.60
N CYS A 80 2.82 -8.67 2.01
CA CYS A 80 2.47 -8.76 3.44
C CYS A 80 3.28 -9.87 4.14
N LYS A 81 3.38 -11.06 3.53
CA LYS A 81 4.20 -12.16 4.08
C LYS A 81 5.67 -11.79 4.21
N ALA A 82 6.22 -11.07 3.23
CA ALA A 82 7.60 -10.66 3.26
C ALA A 82 7.86 -9.63 4.37
N MET A 83 6.97 -8.64 4.52
CA MET A 83 7.00 -7.68 5.64
C MET A 83 6.91 -8.36 7.01
N ILE A 84 6.06 -9.39 7.16
CA ILE A 84 5.95 -10.19 8.39
C ILE A 84 7.29 -10.90 8.71
N ARG A 85 7.94 -11.50 7.70
CA ARG A 85 9.23 -12.18 7.88
C ARG A 85 10.33 -11.21 8.31
N GLU A 86 10.34 -10.01 7.73
CA GLU A 86 11.35 -8.98 7.98
C GLU A 86 11.22 -8.31 9.35
N LYS A 87 10.02 -8.29 9.95
CA LYS A 87 9.76 -7.69 11.27
C LYS A 87 10.27 -6.25 11.38
N LEU A 88 9.95 -5.42 10.38
CA LEU A 88 10.47 -4.06 10.24
C LEU A 88 10.07 -3.09 11.37
N ASP A 89 9.18 -3.48 12.28
CA ASP A 89 8.66 -2.63 13.37
C ASP A 89 8.12 -1.29 12.84
N LEU A 90 7.34 -1.38 11.75
CA LEU A 90 6.68 -0.26 11.09
C LEU A 90 5.17 -0.43 11.17
N ARG A 91 4.48 0.68 11.33
CA ARG A 91 3.02 0.78 11.16
C ARG A 91 2.73 1.35 9.79
N TRP A 92 1.74 0.79 9.11
CA TRP A 92 1.40 1.28 7.78
C TRP A 92 -0.10 1.47 7.55
N THR A 93 -0.42 2.35 6.62
CA THR A 93 -1.78 2.65 6.17
C THR A 93 -1.85 2.67 4.64
N ALA A 94 -3.03 2.45 4.08
CA ALA A 94 -3.23 2.48 2.62
C ALA A 94 -4.71 2.67 2.23
N PHE A 95 -4.92 3.07 0.98
CA PHE A 95 -6.23 2.95 0.32
C PHE A 95 -6.48 1.49 -0.09
N VAL A 96 -7.71 1.02 0.10
CA VAL A 96 -8.10 -0.36 -0.19
C VAL A 96 -9.46 -0.41 -0.86
N HIS A 97 -9.52 -1.12 -1.99
CA HIS A 97 -10.76 -1.32 -2.72
C HIS A 97 -11.58 -2.44 -2.06
N PRO A 98 -12.90 -2.24 -1.81
CA PRO A 98 -13.74 -3.20 -1.08
C PRO A 98 -14.15 -4.44 -1.91
N GLU A 99 -13.35 -4.87 -2.89
CA GLU A 99 -13.71 -6.03 -3.73
C GLU A 99 -13.44 -7.35 -2.98
N PRO A 100 -14.44 -8.24 -2.83
CA PRO A 100 -14.31 -9.45 -2.02
C PRO A 100 -13.18 -10.41 -2.48
N ARG A 101 -12.83 -10.38 -3.76
CA ARG A 101 -11.76 -11.23 -4.31
C ARG A 101 -10.36 -10.79 -3.86
N SER A 102 -10.15 -9.49 -3.72
CA SER A 102 -8.87 -8.90 -3.31
C SER A 102 -8.80 -8.55 -1.82
N LEU A 103 -9.95 -8.48 -1.14
CA LEU A 103 -10.05 -8.20 0.31
C LEU A 103 -10.71 -9.38 1.05
N SER A 104 -10.11 -10.55 0.98
CA SER A 104 -10.58 -11.73 1.72
C SER A 104 -10.14 -11.69 3.19
N PRO A 105 -10.78 -12.47 4.10
CA PRO A 105 -10.35 -12.55 5.50
C PRO A 105 -8.88 -12.95 5.69
N GLU A 106 -8.34 -13.79 4.80
CA GLU A 106 -6.92 -14.16 4.78
C GLU A 106 -6.03 -12.94 4.51
N ILE A 107 -6.38 -12.12 3.51
CA ILE A 107 -5.64 -10.90 3.18
C ILE A 107 -5.72 -9.89 4.32
N CYS A 108 -6.90 -9.68 4.92
CA CYS A 108 -7.05 -8.79 6.07
C CYS A 108 -6.17 -9.21 7.25
N ARG A 109 -6.09 -10.53 7.54
CA ARG A 109 -5.19 -11.06 8.58
C ARG A 109 -3.72 -10.77 8.25
N LEU A 110 -3.29 -11.05 7.02
CA LEU A 110 -1.91 -10.78 6.58
C LEU A 110 -1.56 -9.30 6.66
N MET A 111 -2.47 -8.42 6.24
CA MET A 111 -2.28 -6.97 6.34
C MET A 111 -2.06 -6.58 7.80
N ARG A 112 -2.93 -7.04 8.71
CA ARG A 112 -2.81 -6.75 10.14
C ARG A 112 -1.49 -7.26 10.74
N GLU A 113 -1.11 -8.50 10.45
CA GLU A 113 0.13 -9.11 10.95
C GLU A 113 1.38 -8.40 10.40
N SER A 114 1.32 -7.88 9.17
CA SER A 114 2.42 -7.13 8.56
C SER A 114 2.58 -5.69 9.07
N GLY A 115 1.70 -5.23 9.98
CA GLY A 115 1.79 -3.89 10.57
C GLY A 115 0.71 -2.89 10.11
N CYS A 116 -0.31 -3.33 9.38
CA CYS A 116 -1.41 -2.46 8.97
C CYS A 116 -2.19 -1.97 10.20
N THR A 117 -2.29 -0.65 10.37
CA THR A 117 -3.02 -0.04 11.49
C THR A 117 -4.35 0.57 11.07
N GLU A 118 -4.43 1.06 9.84
CA GLU A 118 -5.61 1.75 9.31
C GLU A 118 -5.68 1.54 7.80
N ILE A 119 -6.91 1.39 7.30
CA ILE A 119 -7.19 1.35 5.87
C ILE A 119 -8.27 2.36 5.56
N THR A 120 -8.14 3.03 4.42
CA THR A 120 -9.23 3.84 3.87
C THR A 120 -9.94 3.00 2.83
N LEU A 121 -11.18 2.61 3.12
CA LEU A 121 -12.00 1.85 2.19
C LEU A 121 -12.72 2.79 1.22
N SER A 122 -12.44 2.64 -0.06
CA SER A 122 -13.04 3.42 -1.15
C SER A 122 -14.43 2.87 -1.50
N VAL A 123 -15.42 3.11 -0.65
CA VAL A 123 -16.82 2.69 -0.87
C VAL A 123 -17.55 3.77 -1.66
N ASP A 124 -17.68 3.57 -2.97
CA ASP A 124 -18.26 4.56 -3.89
C ASP A 124 -19.80 4.67 -3.80
N THR A 125 -20.49 3.52 -3.69
CA THR A 125 -21.95 3.42 -3.62
C THR A 125 -22.37 2.19 -2.81
N GLY A 126 -23.57 2.25 -2.21
CA GLY A 126 -24.17 1.18 -1.41
C GLY A 126 -25.62 0.86 -1.78
N SER A 127 -26.06 1.28 -2.96
CA SER A 127 -27.45 1.18 -3.45
C SER A 127 -27.57 0.33 -4.71
#